data_AF-F2LK09-F1
#
_entry.id   AF-F2LK09-F1
#
_cell.length_a   1.000
_cell.length_b   1.000
_cell.length_c   1.000
_cell.angle_alpha   90.00
_cell.angle_beta   90.00
_cell.angle_gamma   90.00
#
_symmetry.space_group_name_H-M   'P 1'
#
loop_
_entity.id
_entity.type
_entity.pdbx_description
1 polymer ?
#
loop_
_entity_poly.entity_id
_entity_poly.type
_entity_poly.pdbx_seq_one_letter_code
_entity_poly.pdbx_strand_id
1 'polypeptide(L)'
;MSQIPKDTASEGVTLASRDSIEQVEEGDALAPRFDRDGLIACITTEAASGEVLMLGYMNREALALTIRSGEAHYWSRSRQALWRKGATSGLVQRVEEMRIDDDQDAVWLRVSVAGSGASCHVGYRSCFYRRVPVGAQHEQDPALVFTEARKTFDPLQMYGDAPNPTIL
;
A
#
# COMPACT_ATOMS: atom_id res chain seq x y z
N MET A 1 26.88 25.22 14.24
CA MET A 1 26.44 23.88 14.66
C MET A 1 24.92 23.81 14.52
N SER A 2 24.44 23.54 13.30
CA SER A 2 23.00 23.43 13.04
C SER A 2 22.57 22.02 13.39
N GLN A 3 21.79 21.87 14.44
CA GLN A 3 21.20 20.59 14.82
C GLN A 3 20.21 20.17 13.72
N ILE A 4 20.50 19.03 13.10
CA ILE A 4 19.57 18.33 12.22
C ILE A 4 18.40 17.84 13.10
N PRO A 5 17.13 18.06 12.73
CA PRO A 5 16.00 17.57 13.51
C PRO A 5 16.08 16.06 13.66
N LYS A 6 15.98 15.55 14.90
CA LYS A 6 15.82 14.11 15.14
C LYS A 6 14.47 13.67 14.57
N ASP A 7 14.49 12.64 13.72
CA ASP A 7 13.30 11.95 13.25
C ASP A 7 12.46 11.45 14.43
N THR A 8 11.40 12.19 14.76
CA THR A 8 10.38 11.77 15.74
C THR A 8 9.44 10.70 15.14
N ALA A 9 9.56 10.41 13.84
CA ALA A 9 8.73 9.46 13.13
C ALA A 9 9.07 7.98 13.39
N SER A 10 10.01 7.63 14.27
CA SER A 10 10.25 6.24 14.71
C SER A 10 10.07 6.00 16.21
N GLU A 11 9.75 7.02 17.02
CA GLU A 11 9.50 6.81 18.46
C GLU A 11 8.31 5.85 18.66
N GLY A 12 8.55 4.76 19.38
CA GLY A 12 7.52 3.80 19.80
C GLY A 12 7.29 2.56 18.91
N VAL A 13 7.97 2.42 17.76
CA VAL A 13 7.94 1.18 16.96
C VAL A 13 9.34 0.58 16.90
N THR A 14 9.51 -0.58 17.53
CA THR A 14 10.76 -1.33 17.51
C THR A 14 10.76 -2.31 16.34
N LEU A 15 11.73 -2.16 15.45
CA LEU A 15 12.03 -3.14 14.40
C LEU A 15 13.31 -3.87 14.78
N ALA A 16 13.23 -5.16 15.04
CA ALA A 16 14.32 -6.00 15.47
C ALA A 16 15.35 -6.25 14.35
N SER A 17 16.56 -6.66 14.76
CA SER A 17 17.55 -7.24 13.86
C SER A 17 17.11 -8.61 13.37
N ARG A 18 17.69 -9.07 12.26
CA ARG A 18 17.50 -10.43 11.73
C ARG A 18 18.67 -11.28 12.17
N ASP A 19 18.46 -12.11 13.18
CA ASP A 19 19.53 -12.83 13.87
C ASP A 19 19.62 -14.32 13.46
N SER A 20 18.48 -14.97 13.16
CA SER A 20 18.43 -16.33 12.61
C SER A 20 17.20 -16.54 11.73
N ILE A 21 17.15 -17.68 11.01
CA ILE A 21 15.99 -18.07 10.18
C ILE A 21 14.79 -18.31 11.07
N GLU A 22 14.96 -19.11 12.12
CA GLU A 22 13.92 -19.49 13.07
C GLU A 22 13.34 -18.26 13.79
N GLN A 23 14.18 -17.27 14.12
CA GLN A 23 13.72 -16.01 14.71
C GLN A 23 12.84 -15.19 13.77
N VAL A 24 13.11 -15.22 12.47
CA VAL A 24 12.34 -14.48 11.47
C VAL A 24 11.05 -15.19 11.13
N GLU A 25 11.14 -16.49 10.81
CA GLU A 25 10.04 -17.28 10.22
C GLU A 25 9.08 -17.85 11.25
N GLU A 26 9.57 -18.16 12.46
CA GLU A 26 8.77 -18.83 13.52
C GLU A 26 8.73 -18.03 14.83
N GLY A 27 9.49 -16.93 14.93
CA GLY A 27 9.56 -16.07 16.11
C GLY A 27 8.44 -15.01 16.20
N ASP A 28 8.47 -14.22 17.27
CA ASP A 28 7.51 -13.13 17.52
C ASP A 28 8.12 -11.72 17.29
N ALA A 29 9.40 -11.65 16.95
CA ALA A 29 10.10 -10.40 16.70
C ALA A 29 9.77 -9.85 15.32
N LEU A 30 9.32 -8.59 15.27
CA LEU A 30 9.12 -7.85 14.03
C LEU A 30 10.49 -7.40 13.47
N ALA A 31 11.05 -8.15 12.53
CA ALA A 31 12.32 -7.92 11.85
C ALA A 31 12.16 -7.80 10.31
N PRO A 32 11.48 -6.74 9.80
CA PRO A 32 11.13 -6.64 8.39
C PRO A 32 12.35 -6.54 7.48
N ARG A 33 12.30 -7.25 6.37
CA ARG A 33 13.29 -7.14 5.30
C ARG A 33 12.87 -6.04 4.33
N PHE A 34 13.70 -5.01 4.24
CA PHE A 34 13.59 -4.02 3.19
C PHE A 34 14.51 -4.39 2.03
N ASP A 35 14.07 -4.15 0.81
CA ASP A 35 14.86 -4.37 -0.39
C ASP A 35 16.03 -3.37 -0.49
N ARG A 36 16.80 -3.45 -1.59
CA ARG A 36 17.94 -2.57 -1.85
C ARG A 36 17.60 -1.08 -1.92
N ASP A 37 16.33 -0.75 -2.20
CA ASP A 37 15.82 0.62 -2.30
C ASP A 37 15.21 1.07 -0.95
N GLY A 38 15.31 0.23 0.08
CA GLY A 38 14.80 0.49 1.42
C GLY A 38 13.28 0.31 1.54
N LEU A 39 12.69 -0.53 0.69
CA LEU A 39 11.24 -0.70 0.56
C LEU A 39 10.78 -2.11 0.93
N ILE A 40 9.56 -2.20 1.47
CA ILE A 40 8.84 -3.45 1.71
C ILE A 40 7.53 -3.42 0.90
N ALA A 41 7.14 -4.56 0.33
CA ALA A 41 5.89 -4.67 -0.41
C ALA A 41 4.70 -4.64 0.56
N CYS A 42 3.61 -3.96 0.17
CA CYS A 42 2.41 -3.88 0.98
C CYS A 42 1.17 -4.20 0.14
N ILE A 43 0.57 -5.35 0.39
CA ILE A 43 -0.75 -5.71 -0.16
C ILE A 43 -1.82 -5.10 0.74
N THR A 44 -2.86 -4.53 0.16
CA THR A 44 -3.97 -3.93 0.92
C THR A 44 -5.29 -4.48 0.42
N THR A 45 -6.07 -5.07 1.32
CA THR A 45 -7.40 -5.61 1.04
C THR A 45 -8.47 -4.91 1.86
N GLU A 46 -9.71 -4.91 1.40
CA GLU A 46 -10.83 -4.53 2.26
C GLU A 46 -11.01 -5.58 3.36
N ALA A 47 -11.15 -5.14 4.61
CA ALA A 47 -11.32 -6.02 5.75
C ALA A 47 -12.63 -6.85 5.66
N ALA A 48 -13.72 -6.25 5.18
CA ALA A 48 -15.04 -6.89 5.13
C ALA A 48 -15.17 -7.97 4.03
N SER A 49 -14.72 -7.68 2.80
CA SER A 49 -14.87 -8.63 1.67
C SER A 49 -13.63 -9.46 1.36
N GLY A 50 -12.45 -9.03 1.81
CA GLY A 50 -11.16 -9.61 1.40
C GLY A 50 -10.70 -9.19 -0.01
N GLU A 51 -11.42 -8.30 -0.69
CA GLU A 51 -11.04 -7.79 -2.00
C GLU A 51 -9.68 -7.08 -1.95
N VAL A 52 -8.75 -7.45 -2.84
CA VAL A 52 -7.48 -6.72 -3.01
C VAL A 52 -7.77 -5.35 -3.61
N LEU A 53 -7.40 -4.31 -2.88
CA LEU A 53 -7.62 -2.91 -3.24
C LEU A 53 -6.41 -2.32 -3.95
N MET A 54 -5.19 -2.60 -3.48
CA MET A 54 -3.96 -2.11 -4.10
C MET A 54 -2.73 -2.88 -3.61
N LEU A 55 -1.67 -2.78 -4.42
CA LEU A 55 -0.29 -3.02 -3.98
C LEU A 55 0.40 -1.65 -3.84
N GLY A 56 1.08 -1.43 -2.73
CA GLY A 56 1.93 -0.29 -2.47
C GLY A 56 3.30 -0.75 -1.97
N TYR A 57 4.17 0.23 -1.70
CA TYR A 57 5.45 0.01 -1.05
C TYR A 57 5.52 0.90 0.18
N MET A 58 6.24 0.46 1.20
CA MET A 58 6.53 1.25 2.40
C MET A 58 8.04 1.32 2.57
N ASN A 59 8.58 2.50 2.87
CA ASN A 59 9.89 2.57 3.50
C ASN A 59 9.73 2.33 5.01
N ARG A 60 10.85 2.30 5.75
CA ARG A 60 10.85 2.14 7.21
C ARG A 60 9.92 3.12 7.93
N GLU A 61 9.91 4.38 7.51
CA GLU A 61 9.08 5.43 8.10
C GLU A 61 7.57 5.20 7.84
N ALA A 62 7.20 4.85 6.61
CA ALA A 62 5.81 4.55 6.24
C ALA A 62 5.26 3.35 7.02
N LEU A 63 6.07 2.31 7.22
CA LEU A 63 5.69 1.15 8.03
C LEU A 63 5.45 1.57 9.49
N ALA A 64 6.40 2.31 10.09
CA ALA A 64 6.29 2.77 11.47
C ALA A 64 5.09 3.71 11.68
N LEU A 65 4.83 4.63 10.75
CA LEU A 65 3.66 5.50 10.79
C LEU A 65 2.36 4.72 10.69
N THR A 66 2.30 3.74 9.78
CA THR A 66 1.12 2.88 9.63
C THR A 66 0.81 2.13 10.92
N ILE A 67 1.82 1.54 11.57
CA ILE A 67 1.67 0.83 12.84
C ILE A 67 1.14 1.76 13.94
N ARG A 68 1.69 2.97 14.07
CA ARG A 68 1.29 3.89 15.15
C ARG A 68 -0.05 4.56 14.92
N SER A 69 -0.32 5.00 13.69
CA SER A 69 -1.51 5.80 13.42
C SER A 69 -2.75 4.96 13.16
N GLY A 70 -2.60 3.67 12.83
CA GLY A 70 -3.69 2.84 12.34
C GLY A 70 -4.26 3.32 10.99
N GLU A 71 -3.49 4.10 10.22
CA GLU A 71 -3.88 4.60 8.89
C GLU A 71 -2.78 4.25 7.89
N ALA A 72 -3.15 3.81 6.69
CA ALA A 72 -2.16 3.36 5.71
C ALA A 72 -1.28 4.51 5.19
N HIS A 73 0.03 4.37 5.40
CA HIS A 73 1.07 5.24 4.84
C HIS A 73 1.91 4.44 3.83
N TYR A 74 2.29 5.07 2.74
CA TYR A 74 3.06 4.43 1.67
C TYR A 74 4.22 5.33 1.22
N TRP A 75 5.19 4.73 0.53
CA TRP A 75 6.31 5.40 -0.10
C TRP A 75 6.19 5.40 -1.62
N SER A 76 6.20 6.59 -2.23
CA SER A 76 6.03 6.75 -3.67
C SER A 76 7.36 6.58 -4.34
N ARG A 77 7.56 5.46 -5.03
CA ARG A 77 8.79 5.21 -5.80
C ARG A 77 9.02 6.26 -6.89
N SER A 78 7.96 6.73 -7.53
CA SER A 78 8.04 7.77 -8.57
C SER A 78 8.34 9.16 -8.00
N ARG A 79 7.66 9.55 -6.91
CA ARG A 79 7.83 10.88 -6.29
C ARG A 79 8.95 10.93 -5.25
N GLN A 80 9.52 9.78 -4.89
CA GLN A 80 10.46 9.62 -3.77
C GLN A 80 9.94 10.32 -2.50
N ALA A 81 8.67 10.06 -2.17
CA ALA A 81 7.96 10.79 -1.12
C ALA A 81 7.01 9.88 -0.34
N LEU A 82 6.98 10.08 0.97
CA LEU A 82 6.00 9.51 1.88
C LEU A 82 4.62 10.12 1.60
N TRP A 83 3.57 9.30 1.64
CA TRP A 83 2.21 9.81 1.62
C TRP A 83 1.26 8.99 2.49
N ARG A 84 0.34 9.69 3.16
CA ARG A 84 -0.81 9.08 3.84
C ARG A 84 -1.95 8.89 2.85
N LYS A 85 -2.45 7.66 2.68
CA LYS A 85 -3.50 7.37 1.70
C LYS A 85 -4.77 8.14 2.04
N GLY A 86 -5.32 8.84 1.04
CA GLY A 86 -6.53 9.64 1.21
C GLY A 86 -6.31 11.03 1.83
N ALA A 87 -5.07 11.48 2.05
CA ALA A 87 -4.80 12.81 2.61
C ALA A 87 -5.41 13.96 1.77
N THR A 88 -5.47 13.79 0.46
CA THR A 88 -6.09 14.76 -0.46
C THR A 88 -7.56 14.45 -0.71
N SER A 89 -7.91 13.18 -0.92
CA SER A 89 -9.25 12.76 -1.38
C SER A 89 -10.25 12.45 -0.27
N GLY A 90 -9.82 12.35 0.99
CA GLY A 90 -10.64 11.82 2.08
C GLY A 90 -10.85 10.30 2.04
N LEU A 91 -10.35 9.61 1.01
CA LEU A 91 -10.41 8.15 0.85
C LEU A 91 -9.32 7.46 1.70
N VAL A 92 -9.38 7.72 3.00
CA VAL A 92 -8.47 7.20 4.02
C VAL A 92 -8.68 5.71 4.21
N GLN A 93 -7.59 4.96 4.36
CA GLN A 93 -7.59 3.54 4.69
C GLN A 93 -7.24 3.38 6.17
N ARG A 94 -8.22 2.97 6.99
CA ARG A 94 -8.03 2.65 8.41
C ARG A 94 -7.63 1.18 8.52
N VAL A 95 -6.52 0.90 9.18
CA VAL A 95 -5.97 -0.45 9.34
C VAL A 95 -6.70 -1.15 10.47
N GLU A 96 -7.38 -2.25 10.14
CA GLU A 96 -8.05 -3.14 11.10
C GLU A 96 -7.14 -4.30 11.50
N GLU A 97 -6.29 -4.75 10.58
CA GLU A 97 -5.30 -5.79 10.82
C GLU A 97 -4.09 -5.55 9.91
N MET A 98 -2.89 -5.81 10.43
CA MET A 98 -1.65 -5.88 9.65
C MET A 98 -1.03 -7.26 9.88
N ARG A 99 -0.82 -8.01 8.80
CA ARG A 99 -0.06 -9.26 8.79
C ARG A 99 1.28 -9.04 8.12
N ILE A 100 2.23 -9.92 8.42
CA ILE A 100 3.55 -9.93 7.82
C ILE A 100 3.81 -11.33 7.24
N ASP A 101 4.52 -11.39 6.12
CA ASP A 101 4.91 -12.65 5.49
C ASP A 101 5.90 -13.44 6.36
N ASP A 102 6.04 -14.74 6.13
CA ASP A 102 6.89 -15.63 6.93
C ASP A 102 8.34 -15.14 7.02
N ASP A 103 8.95 -14.78 5.90
CA ASP A 103 10.32 -14.24 5.86
C ASP A 103 10.41 -12.73 6.17
N GLN A 104 9.26 -12.11 6.45
CA GLN A 104 9.04 -10.71 6.77
C GLN A 104 9.44 -9.69 5.68
N ASP A 105 9.36 -10.07 4.40
CA ASP A 105 9.64 -9.18 3.26
C ASP A 105 8.41 -8.53 2.60
N ALA A 106 7.21 -8.84 3.10
CA ALA A 106 5.96 -8.23 2.70
C ALA A 106 4.99 -8.04 3.87
N VAL A 107 4.15 -7.02 3.79
CA VAL A 107 3.04 -6.80 4.72
C VAL A 107 1.70 -6.87 4.00
N TRP A 108 0.68 -7.34 4.73
CA TRP A 108 -0.69 -7.38 4.27
C TRP A 108 -1.59 -6.59 5.23
N LEU A 109 -2.10 -5.46 4.74
CA LEU A 109 -3.10 -4.65 5.43
C LEU A 109 -4.50 -5.10 5.09
N ARG A 110 -5.33 -5.31 6.12
CA ARG A 110 -6.78 -5.34 5.99
C ARG A 110 -7.34 -4.01 6.50
N VAL A 111 -8.09 -3.32 5.64
CA VAL A 111 -8.51 -1.94 5.91
C VAL A 111 -10.00 -1.72 5.68
N SER A 112 -10.59 -0.78 6.41
CA SER A 112 -11.81 -0.08 5.99
C SER A 112 -11.46 1.20 5.25
N VAL A 113 -12.20 1.50 4.16
CA VAL A 113 -11.97 2.66 3.31
C VAL A 113 -13.08 3.68 3.51
N ALA A 114 -12.71 4.91 3.84
CA ALA A 114 -13.67 6.00 3.99
C ALA A 114 -14.26 6.46 2.64
N GLY A 115 -15.35 7.24 2.69
CA GLY A 115 -15.95 7.88 1.52
C GLY A 115 -16.57 6.88 0.54
N SER A 116 -16.23 6.99 -0.75
CA SER A 116 -16.78 6.13 -1.80
C SER A 116 -16.27 4.68 -1.76
N GLY A 117 -15.36 4.36 -0.83
CA GLY A 117 -14.70 3.05 -0.73
C GLY A 117 -13.61 2.84 -1.78
N ALA A 118 -13.20 3.89 -2.50
CA ALA A 118 -12.25 3.77 -3.59
C ALA A 118 -10.79 3.82 -3.16
N SER A 119 -10.00 2.90 -3.69
CA SER A 119 -8.56 2.87 -3.48
C SER A 119 -7.80 3.50 -4.65
N CYS A 120 -8.32 3.40 -5.87
CA CYS A 120 -7.62 3.81 -7.08
C CYS A 120 -7.81 5.30 -7.41
N HIS A 121 -6.72 5.98 -7.81
CA HIS A 121 -6.77 7.38 -8.20
C HIS A 121 -7.57 7.64 -9.50
N VAL A 122 -7.77 6.61 -10.34
CA VAL A 122 -8.58 6.73 -11.56
C VAL A 122 -10.09 6.53 -11.35
N GLY A 123 -10.55 6.36 -10.10
CA GLY A 123 -11.97 6.32 -9.75
C GLY A 123 -12.51 4.95 -9.35
N TYR A 124 -11.78 3.88 -9.64
CA TYR A 124 -12.20 2.50 -9.34
C TYR A 124 -11.97 2.13 -7.89
N ARG A 125 -12.72 1.12 -7.46
CA ARG A 125 -12.63 0.62 -6.10
C ARG A 125 -11.28 -0.04 -5.84
N SER A 126 -10.91 -0.98 -6.70
CA SER A 126 -9.58 -1.60 -6.70
C SER A 126 -8.68 -0.97 -7.76
N CYS A 127 -7.37 -0.95 -7.52
CA CYS A 127 -6.38 -0.73 -8.57
C CYS A 127 -6.36 -1.89 -9.59
N PHE A 128 -6.86 -3.06 -9.21
CA PHE A 128 -6.99 -4.27 -10.03
C PHE A 128 -8.35 -4.35 -10.75
N TYR A 129 -8.86 -3.21 -11.23
CA TYR A 129 -10.13 -3.08 -11.96
C TYR A 129 -10.10 -3.66 -13.40
N ARG A 130 -8.97 -4.26 -13.80
CA ARG A 130 -8.77 -4.95 -15.08
C ARG A 130 -8.04 -6.26 -14.83
N ARG A 131 -8.39 -7.29 -15.60
CA ARG A 131 -7.68 -8.58 -15.63
C ARG A 131 -7.03 -8.81 -17.00
N VAL A 132 -5.96 -9.59 -16.98
CA VAL A 132 -5.33 -10.13 -18.19
C VAL A 132 -6.06 -11.44 -18.54
N PRO A 133 -6.57 -11.62 -19.78
CA PRO A 133 -7.09 -12.92 -20.21
C PRO A 133 -5.96 -13.96 -20.24
N VAL A 134 -6.26 -15.22 -19.95
CA VAL A 134 -5.26 -16.31 -19.86
C VAL A 134 -5.68 -17.52 -20.71
N GLY A 135 -4.69 -18.30 -21.18
CA GLY A 135 -4.92 -19.48 -22.02
C GLY A 135 -5.71 -19.16 -23.29
N ALA A 136 -6.70 -20.00 -23.62
CA ALA A 136 -7.53 -19.83 -24.81
C ALA A 136 -8.26 -18.46 -24.87
N GLN A 137 -8.56 -17.84 -23.73
CA GLN A 137 -9.15 -16.50 -23.72
C GLN A 137 -8.19 -15.47 -24.32
N HIS A 138 -6.89 -15.57 -23.98
CA HIS A 138 -5.87 -14.67 -24.49
C HIS A 138 -5.61 -14.87 -25.98
N GLU A 139 -5.64 -16.13 -26.43
CA GLU A 139 -5.48 -16.47 -27.85
C GLU A 139 -6.61 -15.90 -28.71
N GLN A 140 -7.84 -15.88 -28.17
CA GLN A 140 -9.02 -15.35 -28.86
C GLN A 140 -9.07 -13.82 -28.82
N ASP A 141 -8.81 -13.22 -27.66
CA ASP A 141 -8.78 -11.78 -27.47
C ASP A 141 -7.74 -11.41 -26.38
N PRO A 142 -6.60 -10.81 -26.76
CA PRO A 142 -5.55 -10.47 -25.81
C PRO A 142 -5.81 -9.16 -25.04
N ALA A 143 -6.90 -8.44 -25.32
CA ALA A 143 -7.19 -7.16 -24.69
C ALA A 143 -7.46 -7.28 -23.17
N LEU A 144 -7.12 -6.24 -22.40
CA LEU A 144 -7.46 -6.17 -20.98
C LEU A 144 -8.98 -6.13 -20.79
N VAL A 145 -9.48 -6.95 -19.88
CA VAL A 145 -10.91 -7.03 -19.56
C VAL A 145 -11.17 -6.27 -18.27
N PHE A 146 -12.06 -5.27 -18.32
CA PHE A 146 -12.50 -4.55 -17.13
C PHE A 146 -13.34 -5.47 -16.23
N THR A 147 -13.04 -5.46 -14.93
CA THR A 147 -13.76 -6.22 -13.89
C THR A 147 -14.74 -5.34 -13.12
N GLU A 148 -14.62 -4.02 -13.23
CA GLU A 148 -15.54 -3.04 -12.67
C GLU A 148 -16.24 -2.26 -13.80
N ALA A 149 -17.58 -2.21 -13.78
CA ALA A 149 -18.36 -1.57 -14.84
C ALA A 149 -18.34 -0.03 -14.80
N ARG A 150 -18.09 0.56 -13.61
CA ARG A 150 -18.13 2.01 -13.42
C ARG A 150 -17.16 2.47 -12.34
N LYS A 151 -16.69 3.71 -12.49
CA LYS A 151 -15.95 4.41 -11.45
C LYS A 151 -16.91 4.80 -10.31
N THR A 152 -16.37 4.88 -9.10
CA THR A 152 -17.08 5.30 -7.89
C THR A 152 -17.01 6.81 -7.64
N PHE A 153 -16.06 7.51 -8.27
CA PHE A 153 -15.93 8.97 -8.26
C PHE A 153 -15.28 9.47 -9.57
N ASP A 154 -15.40 10.77 -9.84
CA ASP A 154 -14.74 11.45 -10.95
C ASP A 154 -13.34 11.95 -10.54
N PRO A 155 -12.24 11.41 -11.12
CA PRO A 155 -10.88 11.82 -10.78
C PRO A 155 -10.57 13.29 -11.04
N LEU A 156 -11.16 13.90 -12.08
CA LEU A 156 -10.90 15.30 -12.40
C LEU A 156 -11.51 16.22 -11.33
N GLN A 157 -12.71 15.88 -10.85
CA GLN A 157 -13.34 16.61 -9.75
C GLN A 157 -12.60 16.41 -8.42
N MET A 158 -12.01 15.23 -8.20
CA MET A 158 -11.35 14.91 -6.93
C MET A 158 -9.90 15.41 -6.84
N TYR A 159 -9.14 15.31 -7.92
CA TYR A 159 -7.70 15.60 -7.92
C TYR A 159 -7.31 16.81 -8.78
N GLY A 160 -8.23 17.37 -9.57
CA GLY A 160 -7.94 18.49 -10.48
C GLY A 160 -6.79 18.18 -11.43
N ASP A 161 -5.85 19.12 -11.54
CA ASP A 161 -4.66 19.02 -12.40
C ASP A 161 -3.46 18.34 -11.71
N ALA A 162 -3.69 17.55 -10.67
CA ALA A 162 -2.62 16.82 -10.00
C ALA A 162 -1.86 15.93 -11.01
N PRO A 163 -0.51 15.91 -10.96
CA PRO A 163 0.29 15.09 -11.86
C PRO A 163 -0.12 13.61 -11.79
N ASN A 164 -0.18 12.95 -12.95
CA ASN A 164 -0.43 11.51 -12.99
C ASN A 164 0.72 10.78 -12.29
N PRO A 165 0.44 9.86 -11.35
CA PRO A 165 1.50 9.12 -10.65
C PRO A 165 2.23 8.10 -11.55
N THR A 166 1.70 7.80 -12.73
CA THR A 166 2.30 6.91 -13.73
C THR A 166 3.40 7.66 -14.48
N ILE A 167 4.62 7.12 -14.45
CA ILE A 167 5.75 7.59 -15.25
C ILE A 167 5.90 6.65 -16.45
N LEU A 168 6.12 7.22 -17.65
CA LEU A 168 6.36 6.48 -18.90
C LEU A 168 7.85 6.24 -19.13
#